data_AF-A0A0F9CID9-F1
#
_entry.id   AF-A0A0F9CID9-F1
#
_cell.length_a   1.000
_cell.length_b   1.000
_cell.length_c   1.000
_cell.angle_alpha   90.00
_cell.angle_beta   90.00
_cell.angle_gamma   90.00
#
_symmetry.space_group_name_H-M   'P 1'
#
loop_
_entity.id
_entity.type
_entity.pdbx_description
1 polymer ?
#
loop_
_entity_poly.entity_id
_entity_poly.type
_entity_poly.pdbx_seq_one_letter_code
_entity_poly.pdbx_strand_id
1 'polypeptide(L)'
;MTKISREFLTQSTNGRYVNITTSGSPGTLIHTAINTGNEKDEVWLWGVTNAGTDSSVVIEWGGQDDVTDVLNVGVPAGNGEQLLVAGRTLAGGLEVRAYTNHAIATVSGLNIGGHVNRSNP
;
A
#
# COMPACT_ATOMS: atom_id res chain seq x y z
N MET A 1 14.81 7.43 -24.26
CA MET A 1 15.26 6.95 -22.92
C MET A 1 14.06 7.11 -22.02
N THR A 2 13.47 6.02 -21.56
CA THR A 2 12.37 6.06 -20.58
C THR A 2 12.87 6.74 -19.31
N LYS A 3 12.15 7.76 -18.86
CA LYS A 3 12.44 8.44 -17.60
C LYS A 3 11.71 7.72 -16.48
N ILE A 4 12.35 7.60 -15.33
CA ILE A 4 11.71 7.12 -14.11
C ILE A 4 11.60 8.32 -13.17
N SER A 5 10.39 8.68 -12.75
CA SER A 5 10.17 9.66 -11.68
C SER A 5 9.68 8.96 -10.41
N ARG A 6 10.14 9.43 -9.25
CA ARG A 6 9.63 8.95 -7.97
C ARG A 6 8.48 9.84 -7.54
N GLU A 7 7.32 9.25 -7.32
CA GLU A 7 6.11 9.95 -6.90
C GLU A 7 5.62 9.41 -5.54
N PHE A 8 4.89 10.23 -4.80
CA PHE A 8 4.19 9.77 -3.61
C PHE A 8 3.02 8.84 -3.97
N LEU A 9 2.61 8.01 -3.01
CA LEU A 9 1.36 7.25 -3.12
C LEU A 9 0.18 8.23 -3.25
N THR A 10 -0.88 7.90 -4.01
CA THR A 10 -1.92 8.89 -4.34
C THR A 10 -2.70 9.37 -3.11
N GLN A 11 -2.81 8.52 -2.08
CA GLN A 11 -3.48 8.88 -0.82
C GLN A 11 -2.50 9.43 0.25
N SER A 12 -1.20 9.50 -0.06
CA SER A 12 -0.22 10.10 0.84
C SER A 12 -0.29 11.62 0.76
N THR A 13 -0.32 12.28 1.92
CA THR A 13 -0.15 13.73 2.00
C THR A 13 1.32 14.06 2.17
N ASN A 14 1.97 14.52 1.10
CA ASN A 14 3.39 14.94 1.09
C ASN A 14 4.35 13.86 1.62
N GLY A 15 4.12 12.60 1.27
CA GLY A 15 4.97 11.46 1.69
C GLY A 15 4.69 10.92 3.09
N ARG A 16 3.68 11.44 3.80
CA ARG A 16 3.24 10.88 5.08
C ARG A 16 2.55 9.54 4.91
N TYR A 17 2.56 8.73 5.98
CA TYR A 17 1.79 7.50 6.03
C TYR A 17 0.29 7.70 5.81
N VAL A 18 -0.32 6.69 5.23
CA VAL A 18 -1.77 6.47 5.21
C VAL A 18 -2.12 5.58 6.40
N ASN A 19 -3.01 6.04 7.27
CA ASN A 19 -3.49 5.26 8.40
C ASN A 19 -4.55 4.24 7.93
N ILE A 20 -4.42 2.99 8.36
CA ILE A 20 -5.33 1.90 8.04
C ILE A 20 -6.32 1.74 9.18
N THR A 21 -7.58 2.13 8.93
CA THR A 21 -8.67 2.04 9.92
C THR A 21 -9.69 0.96 9.61
N THR A 22 -9.67 0.42 8.39
CA THR A 22 -10.68 -0.56 7.92
C THR A 22 -10.26 -1.98 8.28
N SER A 23 -11.22 -2.77 8.79
CA SER A 23 -11.04 -4.19 9.10
C SER A 23 -11.87 -5.10 8.18
N GLY A 24 -11.61 -5.05 6.88
CA GLY A 24 -12.32 -5.82 5.86
C GLY A 24 -12.14 -5.25 4.46
N SER A 25 -12.57 -6.02 3.46
CA SER A 25 -12.60 -5.62 2.05
C SER A 25 -13.90 -4.85 1.72
N PRO A 26 -13.87 -3.82 0.83
CA PRO A 26 -12.67 -3.20 0.27
C PRO A 26 -11.88 -2.43 1.33
N GLY A 27 -10.56 -2.51 1.22
CA GLY A 27 -9.66 -1.80 2.12
C GLY A 27 -9.60 -0.29 1.90
N THR A 28 -8.86 0.37 2.78
CA THR A 28 -8.47 1.78 2.64
C THR A 28 -7.64 1.94 1.36
N LEU A 29 -8.00 2.90 0.51
CA LEU A 29 -7.22 3.21 -0.70
C LEU A 29 -5.84 3.73 -0.33
N ILE A 30 -4.80 3.24 -1.02
CA ILE A 30 -3.40 3.63 -0.81
C ILE A 30 -2.85 4.33 -2.04
N HIS A 31 -3.07 3.73 -3.21
CA HIS A 31 -2.56 4.24 -4.48
C HIS A 31 -3.51 3.87 -5.62
N THR A 32 -3.60 4.74 -6.63
CA THR A 32 -4.26 4.45 -7.91
C THR A 32 -3.19 4.51 -8.98
N ALA A 33 -2.94 3.38 -9.63
CA ALA A 33 -1.90 3.27 -10.65
C ALA A 33 -2.20 4.17 -11.85
N ILE A 34 -1.14 4.57 -12.54
CA ILE A 34 -1.25 5.35 -13.77
C ILE A 34 -2.12 4.66 -14.82
N ASN A 35 -2.91 5.44 -15.55
CA ASN A 35 -3.88 4.96 -16.54
C ASN A 35 -3.53 5.39 -17.98
N THR A 36 -2.24 5.36 -18.31
CA THR A 36 -1.72 5.72 -19.64
C THR A 36 -0.97 4.53 -20.21
N GLY A 37 -1.28 4.17 -21.47
CA GLY A 37 -1.15 2.80 -21.96
C GLY A 37 0.22 2.12 -21.89
N ASN A 38 1.32 2.87 -21.85
CA ASN A 38 2.68 2.32 -21.75
C ASN A 38 3.38 2.65 -20.42
N GLU A 39 2.71 3.37 -19.53
CA GLU A 39 3.25 3.79 -18.24
C GLU A 39 2.86 2.79 -17.16
N LYS A 40 3.76 2.55 -16.23
CA LYS A 40 3.58 1.64 -15.11
C LYS A 40 4.12 2.29 -13.85
N ASP A 41 3.47 1.96 -12.74
CA ASP A 41 3.94 2.32 -11.41
C ASP A 41 4.56 1.08 -10.76
N GLU A 42 5.85 1.16 -10.45
CA GLU A 42 6.52 0.22 -9.56
C GLU A 42 6.32 0.69 -8.11
N VAL A 43 5.42 0.02 -7.39
CA VAL A 43 5.00 0.42 -6.04
C VAL A 43 5.87 -0.24 -4.99
N TRP A 44 6.31 0.57 -4.04
CA TRP A 44 7.02 0.15 -2.85
C TRP A 44 6.23 0.55 -1.61
N LEU A 45 5.90 -0.41 -0.76
CA LEU A 45 5.10 -0.19 0.44
C LEU A 45 5.86 -0.67 1.69
N TRP A 46 5.82 0.17 2.72
CA TRP A 46 6.30 -0.16 4.07
C TRP A 46 5.18 0.02 5.07
N GLY A 47 5.18 -0.79 6.11
CA GLY A 47 4.19 -0.79 7.17
C GLY A 47 4.83 -0.65 8.53
N VAL A 48 4.18 0.10 9.42
CA VAL A 48 4.51 0.15 10.84
C VAL A 48 3.23 0.15 11.66
N THR A 49 3.22 -0.60 12.75
CA THR A 49 2.13 -0.54 13.73
C THR A 49 2.61 0.17 14.99
N ASN A 50 1.80 1.13 15.44
CA ASN A 50 1.99 1.79 16.73
C ASN A 50 1.09 1.18 17.82
N ALA A 51 0.46 0.03 17.55
CA ALA A 51 -0.63 -0.50 18.35
C ALA A 51 -0.18 -1.19 19.65
N GLY A 52 1.11 -1.21 19.97
CA GLY A 52 1.66 -1.95 21.11
C GLY A 52 1.56 -3.48 20.99
N THR A 53 0.80 -3.98 20.01
CA THR A 53 0.62 -5.39 19.68
C THR A 53 0.87 -5.65 18.20
N ASP A 54 1.35 -6.84 17.88
CA ASP A 54 1.54 -7.29 16.51
C ASP A 54 0.22 -7.15 15.73
N SER A 55 0.36 -6.80 14.45
CA SER A 55 -0.75 -6.57 13.53
C SER A 55 -0.52 -7.37 12.26
N SER A 56 -1.56 -7.55 11.45
CA SER A 56 -1.38 -8.01 10.07
C SER A 56 -2.16 -7.14 9.11
N VAL A 57 -1.61 -7.01 7.90
CA VAL A 57 -2.16 -6.22 6.82
C VAL A 57 -2.46 -7.11 5.64
N VAL A 58 -3.62 -6.89 5.06
CA VAL A 58 -4.04 -7.48 3.81
C VAL A 58 -4.01 -6.38 2.76
N ILE A 59 -3.20 -6.57 1.72
CA ILE A 59 -3.07 -5.67 0.58
C ILE A 59 -3.84 -6.27 -0.58
N GLU A 60 -4.74 -5.47 -1.16
CA GLU A 60 -5.51 -5.79 -2.35
C GLU A 60 -4.84 -5.08 -3.54
N TRP A 61 -4.49 -5.83 -4.57
CA TRP A 61 -3.60 -5.42 -5.64
C TRP A 61 -4.30 -5.48 -7.00
N GLY A 62 -4.91 -4.36 -7.40
CA GLY A 62 -5.62 -4.23 -8.66
C GLY A 62 -6.98 -4.92 -8.74
N GLY A 63 -7.36 -5.63 -7.69
CA GLY A 63 -8.64 -6.31 -7.53
C GLY A 63 -8.82 -6.76 -6.07
N GLN A 64 -10.00 -7.25 -5.72
CA GLN A 64 -10.36 -7.68 -4.36
C GLN A 64 -10.96 -9.10 -4.31
N ASP A 65 -11.32 -9.68 -5.47
CA ASP A 65 -12.14 -10.87 -5.55
C ASP A 65 -11.34 -12.16 -5.82
N ASP A 66 -10.08 -12.05 -6.27
CA ASP A 66 -9.19 -13.19 -6.52
C ASP A 66 -8.13 -13.35 -5.43
N VAL A 67 -7.81 -14.60 -5.09
CA VAL A 67 -6.68 -14.94 -4.20
C VAL A 67 -5.33 -14.46 -4.75
N THR A 68 -5.22 -14.23 -6.06
CA THR A 68 -4.01 -13.68 -6.69
C THR A 68 -3.83 -12.19 -6.42
N ASP A 69 -4.89 -11.50 -6.05
CA ASP A 69 -4.88 -10.04 -5.85
C ASP A 69 -4.53 -9.68 -4.40
N VAL A 70 -4.42 -10.67 -3.52
CA VAL A 70 -4.32 -10.44 -2.07
C VAL A 70 -2.96 -10.85 -1.52
N LEU A 71 -2.31 -9.95 -0.78
CA LEU A 71 -1.06 -10.21 -0.06
C LEU A 71 -1.30 -10.00 1.44
N ASN A 72 -1.07 -11.03 2.25
CA ASN A 72 -1.17 -10.95 3.71
C ASN A 72 0.22 -10.91 4.33
N VAL A 73 0.49 -9.88 5.13
CA VAL A 73 1.81 -9.62 5.72
C VAL A 73 1.66 -9.28 7.21
N GLY A 74 2.47 -9.92 8.05
CA GLY A 74 2.58 -9.59 9.46
C GLY A 74 3.42 -8.33 9.70
N VAL A 75 2.99 -7.48 10.62
CA VAL A 75 3.68 -6.26 11.04
C VAL A 75 3.85 -6.30 12.55
N PRO A 76 5.02 -6.74 13.06
CA PRO A 76 5.28 -6.81 14.50
C PRO A 76 5.27 -5.43 15.16
N ALA A 77 4.77 -5.35 16.39
CA ALA A 77 4.81 -4.10 17.16
C ALA A 77 6.24 -3.72 17.55
N GLY A 78 6.49 -2.41 17.61
CA GLY A 78 7.78 -1.86 18.06
C GLY A 78 8.96 -2.11 17.11
N ASN A 79 8.73 -2.63 15.90
CA ASN A 79 9.78 -3.03 14.95
C ASN A 79 10.02 -2.01 13.82
N GLY A 80 9.71 -0.72 14.02
CA GLY A 80 9.89 0.30 12.99
C GLY A 80 9.16 -0.04 11.67
N GLU A 81 9.62 0.54 10.55
CA GLU A 81 9.06 0.23 9.24
C GLU A 81 9.50 -1.14 8.71
N GLN A 82 8.53 -1.93 8.25
CA GLN A 82 8.72 -3.24 7.63
C GLN A 82 8.34 -3.18 6.16
N LEU A 83 9.14 -3.79 5.28
CA LEU A 83 8.84 -3.85 3.85
C LEU A 83 7.65 -4.79 3.60
N LEU A 84 6.56 -4.26 3.01
CA LEU A 84 5.36 -5.02 2.68
C LEU A 84 5.32 -5.42 1.21
N VAL A 85 5.69 -4.50 0.31
CA VAL A 85 5.73 -4.71 -1.14
C VAL A 85 7.04 -4.20 -1.67
N ALA A 86 7.79 -5.08 -2.34
CA ALA A 86 9.10 -4.81 -2.92
C ALA A 86 8.99 -4.61 -4.44
N GLY A 87 8.64 -3.39 -4.88
CA GLY A 87 8.69 -3.00 -6.29
C GLY A 87 7.78 -3.81 -7.21
N ARG A 88 6.53 -4.08 -6.80
CA ARG A 88 5.55 -4.71 -7.70
C ARG A 88 5.01 -3.68 -8.67
N THR A 89 4.80 -4.08 -9.93
CA THR A 89 4.31 -3.16 -10.97
C THR A 89 2.79 -3.24 -11.14
N LEU A 90 2.14 -2.10 -11.34
CA LEU A 90 0.72 -1.96 -11.62
C LEU A 90 0.48 -0.84 -12.64
N ALA A 91 -0.60 -0.95 -13.42
CA ALA A 91 -0.99 0.03 -14.44
C ALA A 91 -2.51 -0.03 -14.69
N GLY A 92 -3.01 0.80 -15.60
CA GLY A 92 -4.39 0.76 -16.09
C GLY A 92 -5.42 1.37 -15.15
N GLY A 93 -5.01 2.30 -14.27
CA GLY A 93 -5.93 2.92 -13.30
C GLY A 93 -6.31 2.00 -12.13
N LEU A 94 -5.69 0.83 -12.01
CA LEU A 94 -5.98 -0.15 -10.98
C LEU A 94 -5.55 0.34 -9.60
N GLU A 95 -6.28 -0.06 -8.57
CA GLU A 95 -6.10 0.42 -7.21
C GLU A 95 -5.27 -0.53 -6.35
N VAL A 96 -4.49 0.04 -5.45
CA VAL A 96 -3.88 -0.67 -4.32
C VAL A 96 -4.60 -0.23 -3.06
N ARG A 97 -5.18 -1.21 -2.34
CA ARG A 97 -5.92 -0.99 -1.10
C ARG A 97 -5.33 -1.83 0.02
N ALA A 98 -5.60 -1.46 1.27
CA ALA A 98 -5.17 -2.23 2.42
C ALA A 98 -6.18 -2.19 3.56
N TYR A 99 -6.31 -3.31 4.26
CA TYR A 99 -7.11 -3.45 5.47
C TYR A 99 -6.44 -4.39 6.46
N THR A 100 -6.93 -4.43 7.69
CA THR A 100 -6.49 -5.39 8.70
C THR A 100 -7.50 -6.52 8.87
N ASN A 101 -7.04 -7.75 9.10
CA ASN A 101 -7.96 -8.87 9.37
C ASN A 101 -8.44 -8.93 10.83
N HIS A 102 -8.06 -7.94 11.64
CA HIS A 102 -8.43 -7.77 13.03
C HIS A 102 -8.86 -6.32 13.31
N ALA A 103 -9.52 -6.11 14.45
CA ALA A 103 -9.90 -4.78 14.90
C ALA A 103 -8.65 -3.92 15.17
N ILE A 104 -8.66 -2.68 14.70
CA ILE A 104 -7.53 -1.77 14.81
C ILE A 104 -7.96 -0.40 15.36
N ALA A 105 -7.11 0.17 16.22
CA ALA A 105 -7.34 1.49 16.79
C ALA A 105 -6.95 2.60 15.80
N THR A 106 -7.77 3.63 15.68
CA THR A 106 -7.52 4.76 14.75
C THR A 106 -6.28 5.59 15.11
N VAL A 107 -5.95 5.70 16.40
CA VAL A 107 -4.92 6.63 16.89
C VAL A 107 -3.53 5.98 16.95
N SER A 108 -3.47 4.68 17.19
CA SER A 108 -2.25 3.87 17.30
C SER A 108 -2.21 2.74 16.28
N GLY A 109 -2.97 2.86 15.19
CA GLY A 109 -3.17 1.79 14.22
C GLY A 109 -1.96 1.47 13.35
N LEU A 110 -2.24 0.70 12.30
CA LEU A 110 -1.30 0.34 11.26
C LEU A 110 -1.20 1.51 10.27
N ASN A 111 0.02 1.83 9.87
CA ASN A 111 0.30 2.94 8.98
C ASN A 111 1.12 2.41 7.80
N ILE A 112 0.72 2.75 6.58
CA ILE A 112 1.40 2.34 5.35
C ILE A 112 1.99 3.56 4.66
N GLY A 113 3.25 3.46 4.28
CA GLY A 113 4.01 4.50 3.59
C GLY A 113 4.72 3.94 2.38
N GLY A 114 5.36 4.81 1.62
CA GLY A 114 6.13 4.40 0.47
C GLY A 114 6.06 5.37 -0.69
N HIS A 115 6.31 4.84 -1.88
CA HIS A 115 6.39 5.61 -3.10
C HIS A 115 6.14 4.72 -4.32
N VAL A 116 5.98 5.36 -5.47
CA VAL A 116 6.03 4.69 -6.77
C VAL A 116 7.20 5.21 -7.58
N ASN A 117 7.86 4.31 -8.31
CA ASN A 117 8.72 4.69 -9.43
C ASN A 117 7.88 4.58 -10.70
N ARG A 118 7.57 5.71 -11.30
CA ARG A 118 6.72 5.82 -12.47
C ARG A 118 7.56 5.87 -13.73
N SER A 119 7.25 4.98 -14.67
CA SER A 119 7.84 5.06 -16.01
C SER A 119 7.10 6.08 -16.85
N ASN A 120 7.82 7.06 -17.40
CA ASN A 120 7.33 7.98 -18.41
C ASN A 120 8.13 7.75 -19.72
N PRO A 121 7.46 7.69 -20.89
CA PRO A 121 8.11 7.47 -22.17
C PRO A 121 9.13 8.56 -22.55
#